data_AF-A0A1Q7C4S4-F1
#
_entry.id   AF-A0A1Q7C4S4-F1
#
_cell.length_a   1.000
_cell.length_b   1.000
_cell.length_c   1.000
_cell.angle_alpha   90.00
_cell.angle_beta   90.00
_cell.angle_gamma   90.00
#
_symmetry.space_group_name_H-M   'P 1'
#
loop_
_entity.id
_entity.type
_entity.pdbx_description
1 polymer ?
#
loop_
_entity_poly.entity_id
_entity_poly.type
_entity_poly.pdbx_seq_one_letter_code
_entity_poly.pdbx_strand_id
1 'polypeptide(L)'
;MIGRRWSLRGGLAMLLIAVVWASSATGVYLYLAAHRSAAAAPAKKPGQGRQQKDAPISRLPGTLYLVQDGALYQLQRGTFATVLHTPGGAGRWAQPGLGPHGQGLLVVRRDYGFSDVYSVDVAARSQVQLTHNASRVVELNHWSFYPRASADGGSLYFSYDAKDRLNTFNVVLSIYQMPVGGSLTQAKRWTTPNNHTGGDLQPVPLASGGLIYTKYSFDEATSRILGQIWLTPRPGAAGRPLTQAADDCSQPALSPDGQRLAMICTAARQLATVEVALFDGAELGPREVLLPGQLAAQPTWSPDGGELVYLAAQGITGHFQLWMQQVTQLPPPPTPPPPPSPALRATRATRAAATPTPTSTPVEGGPAAPTPTQTPLPAPVRLTDDNDFDATSTIAWGA
;
A
#
# COMPACT_ATOMS: atom_id res chain seq x y z
N MET A 1 60.37 -21.82 28.69
CA MET A 1 59.88 -20.49 29.09
C MET A 1 60.41 -19.45 28.11
N ILE A 2 59.59 -18.97 27.16
CA ILE A 2 59.94 -17.88 26.26
C ILE A 2 59.03 -16.71 26.62
N GLY A 3 59.54 -15.81 27.47
CA GLY A 3 58.84 -14.57 27.82
C GLY A 3 58.98 -13.56 26.68
N ARG A 4 57.87 -13.22 26.03
CA ARG A 4 57.81 -12.17 25.00
C ARG A 4 58.13 -10.82 25.66
N ARG A 5 59.37 -10.36 25.57
CA ARG A 5 59.78 -9.02 26.01
C ARG A 5 59.21 -7.99 25.03
N TRP A 6 58.16 -7.30 25.45
CA TRP A 6 57.72 -6.07 24.79
C TRP A 6 58.82 -5.02 25.01
N SER A 7 59.44 -4.54 23.94
CA SER A 7 60.36 -3.41 24.03
C SER A 7 59.55 -2.13 24.24
N LEU A 8 60.09 -1.15 25.00
CA LEU A 8 59.46 0.17 25.17
C LEU A 8 59.09 0.81 23.82
N ARG A 9 59.87 0.52 22.76
CA ARG A 9 59.61 0.97 21.39
C ARG A 9 58.34 0.36 20.78
N GLY A 10 58.03 -0.90 21.07
CA GLY A 10 56.79 -1.55 20.62
C GLY A 10 55.54 -1.03 21.35
N GLY A 11 55.67 -0.71 22.65
CA GLY A 11 54.59 -0.07 23.41
C GLY A 11 54.29 1.35 22.93
N LEU A 12 55.32 2.15 22.64
CA LEU A 12 55.18 3.51 22.12
C LEU A 12 54.54 3.53 20.71
N ALA A 13 54.93 2.59 19.84
CA ALA A 13 54.35 2.45 18.51
C ALA A 13 52.85 2.10 18.55
N MET A 14 52.44 1.19 19.43
CA MET A 14 51.03 0.84 19.62
C MET A 14 50.21 2.02 20.16
N LEU A 15 50.79 2.81 21.06
CA LEU A 15 50.14 3.98 21.64
C LEU A 15 49.96 5.09 20.59
N LEU A 16 50.96 5.30 19.74
CA LEU A 16 50.86 6.22 18.60
C LEU A 16 49.80 5.77 17.58
N ILE A 17 49.74 4.47 17.26
CA ILE A 17 48.70 3.93 16.37
C ILE A 17 47.31 4.11 16.99
N ALA A 18 47.14 3.86 18.29
CA ALA A 18 45.88 4.08 18.99
C ALA A 18 45.45 5.55 19.00
N VAL A 19 46.40 6.48 19.18
CA VAL A 19 46.15 7.93 19.11
C VAL A 19 45.78 8.36 17.69
N VAL A 20 46.44 7.83 16.66
CA VAL A 20 46.08 8.10 15.26
C VAL A 20 44.72 7.52 14.92
N TRP A 21 44.39 6.30 15.38
CA TRP A 21 43.06 5.70 15.20
C TRP A 21 41.96 6.49 15.92
N ALA A 22 42.16 6.88 17.16
CA ALA A 22 41.19 7.66 17.92
C ALA A 22 41.01 9.06 17.32
N SER A 23 42.09 9.71 16.90
CA SER A 23 42.03 11.06 16.30
C SER A 23 41.47 11.06 14.88
N SER A 24 41.77 10.04 14.07
CA SER A 24 41.19 9.88 12.73
C SER A 24 39.71 9.49 12.79
N ALA A 25 39.32 8.56 13.65
CA ALA A 25 37.91 8.21 13.84
C ALA A 25 37.10 9.41 14.35
N THR A 26 37.59 10.09 15.40
CA THR A 26 36.89 11.26 15.97
C THR A 26 36.89 12.43 14.98
N GLY A 27 38.01 12.68 14.29
CA GLY A 27 38.15 13.73 13.30
C GLY A 27 37.24 13.53 12.08
N VAL A 28 37.15 12.30 11.57
CA VAL A 28 36.21 11.95 10.48
C VAL A 28 34.77 12.09 10.96
N TYR A 29 34.43 11.62 12.17
CA TYR A 29 33.08 11.78 12.72
C TYR A 29 32.69 13.26 12.91
N LEU A 30 33.58 14.08 13.44
CA LEU A 30 33.34 15.52 13.64
C LEU A 30 33.29 16.27 12.30
N TYR A 31 34.14 15.90 11.34
CA TYR A 31 34.13 16.46 9.99
C TYR A 31 32.82 16.12 9.27
N LEU A 32 32.40 14.86 9.27
CA LEU A 32 31.11 14.42 8.71
C LEU A 32 29.92 15.04 9.47
N ALA A 33 30.02 15.20 10.78
CA ALA A 33 29.00 15.89 11.57
C ALA A 33 28.91 17.39 11.22
N ALA A 34 30.04 18.05 10.99
CA ALA A 34 30.11 19.45 10.58
C ALA A 34 29.69 19.67 9.10
N HIS A 35 29.77 18.62 8.28
CA HIS A 35 29.29 18.60 6.89
C HIS A 35 27.89 17.95 6.77
N ARG A 36 27.17 17.77 7.88
CA ARG A 36 25.74 17.54 7.80
C ARG A 36 25.13 18.75 7.10
N SER A 37 24.61 18.52 5.90
CA SER A 37 23.72 19.45 5.23
C SER A 37 22.72 19.95 6.27
N ALA A 38 22.52 21.27 6.37
CA ALA A 38 21.59 21.87 7.30
C ALA A 38 20.33 20.99 7.33
N ALA A 39 20.03 20.42 8.50
CA ALA A 39 18.83 19.61 8.65
C ALA A 39 17.68 20.42 8.07
N ALA A 40 16.95 19.84 7.10
CA ALA A 40 15.72 20.44 6.63
C ALA A 40 14.92 20.85 7.88
N ALA A 41 14.30 22.04 7.84
CA ALA A 41 13.48 22.49 8.96
C ALA A 41 12.52 21.35 9.32
N PRO A 42 12.34 21.03 10.61
CA PRO A 42 11.48 19.93 10.99
C PRO A 42 10.08 20.20 10.42
N ALA A 43 9.49 19.17 9.81
CA ALA A 43 8.16 19.26 9.27
C ALA A 43 7.15 19.74 10.32
N LYS A 44 6.16 20.51 9.86
CA LYS A 44 5.05 20.96 10.71
C LYS A 44 4.18 19.77 11.07
N LYS A 45 3.65 19.77 12.30
CA LYS A 45 2.60 18.81 12.65
C LYS A 45 1.31 19.13 11.90
N PRO A 46 0.43 18.13 11.67
CA PRO A 46 -0.81 18.33 10.95
C PRO A 46 -1.67 19.29 11.76
N GLY A 47 -2.23 20.30 11.08
CA GLY A 47 -3.01 21.36 11.72
C GLY A 47 -2.22 22.55 12.25
N GLN A 48 -0.87 22.54 12.24
CA GLN A 48 -0.05 23.70 12.63
C GLN A 48 0.22 24.70 11.49
N GLY A 49 -0.33 24.45 10.28
CA GLY A 49 -0.25 25.36 9.14
C GLY A 49 -1.39 26.38 9.10
N ARG A 50 -1.17 27.51 8.41
CA ARG A 50 -2.23 28.48 8.13
C ARG A 50 -3.22 27.86 7.14
N GLN A 51 -4.40 27.47 7.62
CA GLN A 51 -5.45 26.98 6.75
C GLN A 51 -6.13 28.13 6.03
N GLN A 52 -6.21 28.05 4.71
CA GLN A 52 -6.94 29.01 3.91
C GLN A 52 -8.44 28.74 4.06
N LYS A 53 -9.22 29.80 4.33
CA LYS A 53 -10.68 29.73 4.35
C LYS A 53 -11.15 29.20 2.97
N ASP A 54 -12.04 28.20 2.97
CA ASP A 54 -12.57 27.52 1.78
C ASP A 54 -11.54 26.70 0.95
N ALA A 55 -10.42 26.29 1.57
CA ALA A 55 -9.45 25.41 0.92
C ALA A 55 -10.07 24.05 0.53
N PRO A 56 -9.63 23.42 -0.58
CA PRO A 56 -10.13 22.10 -1.03
C PRO A 56 -10.16 21.02 0.06
N ILE A 57 -9.17 21.02 0.97
CA ILE A 57 -9.08 20.10 2.11
C ILE A 57 -10.31 20.16 3.04
N SER A 58 -11.03 21.27 3.08
CA SER A 58 -12.26 21.45 3.89
C SER A 58 -13.49 20.77 3.29
N ARG A 59 -13.44 20.41 2.00
CA ARG A 59 -14.55 19.82 1.23
C ARG A 59 -14.42 18.32 1.01
N LEU A 60 -13.34 17.70 1.50
CA LEU A 60 -13.15 16.26 1.36
C LEU A 60 -14.33 15.51 1.99
N PRO A 61 -14.92 14.52 1.30
CA PRO A 61 -15.95 13.66 1.87
C PRO A 61 -15.38 12.85 3.03
N GLY A 62 -16.22 12.53 4.02
CA GLY A 62 -15.87 11.62 5.12
C GLY A 62 -14.64 12.02 5.95
N THR A 63 -13.88 11.01 6.36
CA THR A 63 -12.76 11.14 7.30
C THR A 63 -11.54 10.37 6.81
N LEU A 64 -10.41 11.08 6.74
CA LEU A 64 -9.10 10.50 6.40
C LEU A 64 -8.30 10.19 7.66
N TYR A 65 -7.57 9.07 7.64
CA TYR A 65 -6.65 8.67 8.69
C TYR A 65 -5.27 8.42 8.11
N LEU A 66 -4.27 9.10 8.67
CA LEU A 66 -2.91 9.12 8.16
C LEU A 66 -1.91 9.31 9.30
N VAL A 67 -0.66 8.93 9.04
CA VAL A 67 0.39 8.84 10.06
C VAL A 67 1.52 9.82 9.74
N GLN A 68 2.02 10.47 10.78
CA GLN A 68 3.26 11.24 10.74
C GLN A 68 4.06 10.95 12.01
N ASP A 69 5.34 10.58 11.85
CA ASP A 69 6.27 10.33 12.97
C ASP A 69 5.68 9.36 14.02
N GLY A 70 5.00 8.31 13.52
CA GLY A 70 4.37 7.29 14.33
C GLY A 70 3.17 7.72 15.19
N ALA A 71 2.63 8.92 14.97
CA ALA A 71 1.33 9.34 15.51
C ALA A 71 0.23 9.20 14.44
N LEU A 72 -0.95 8.76 14.85
CA LEU A 72 -2.13 8.64 13.99
C LEU A 72 -2.99 9.90 14.09
N TYR A 73 -3.29 10.51 12.96
CA TYR A 73 -4.15 11.68 12.84
C TYR A 73 -5.42 11.33 12.05
N GLN A 74 -6.52 11.97 12.43
CA GLN A 74 -7.72 12.07 11.61
C GLN A 74 -7.78 13.46 10.96
N LEU A 75 -8.25 13.51 9.72
CA LEU A 75 -8.55 14.73 8.98
C LEU A 75 -10.02 14.68 8.57
N GLN A 76 -10.79 15.65 9.08
CA GLN A 76 -12.22 15.77 8.77
C GLN A 76 -12.57 17.24 8.57
N ARG A 77 -13.23 17.57 7.45
CA ARG A 77 -13.63 18.95 7.10
C ARG A 77 -12.46 19.94 7.24
N GLY A 78 -11.30 19.54 6.73
CA GLY A 78 -10.08 20.35 6.78
C GLY A 78 -9.37 20.38 8.13
N THR A 79 -9.94 19.86 9.21
CA THR A 79 -9.36 19.94 10.55
C THR A 79 -8.64 18.63 10.90
N PHE A 80 -7.39 18.76 11.36
CA PHE A 80 -6.64 17.63 11.90
C PHE A 80 -6.87 17.48 13.41
N ALA A 81 -7.01 16.24 13.87
CA ALA A 81 -6.96 15.87 15.27
C ALA A 81 -6.10 14.62 15.46
N THR A 82 -5.32 14.55 16.52
CA THR A 82 -4.58 13.33 16.86
C THR A 82 -5.53 12.29 17.44
N VAL A 83 -5.51 11.09 16.87
CA VAL A 83 -6.26 9.92 17.37
C VAL A 83 -5.39 9.13 18.33
N LEU A 84 -4.15 8.82 17.94
CA LEU A 84 -3.17 8.15 18.78
C LEU A 84 -1.86 8.92 18.75
N HIS A 85 -1.36 9.29 19.92
CA HIS A 85 -0.03 9.87 20.05
C HIS A 85 1.05 8.80 19.80
N THR A 86 2.23 9.24 19.35
CA THR A 86 3.40 8.37 19.17
C THR A 86 3.66 7.61 20.47
N PRO A 87 3.74 6.26 20.43
CA PRO A 87 4.10 5.49 21.60
C PRO A 87 5.49 5.90 22.10
N GLY A 88 5.68 5.89 23.42
CA GLY A 88 7.01 6.09 24.00
C GLY A 88 8.00 5.00 23.55
N GLY A 89 9.29 5.32 23.58
CA GLY A 89 10.35 4.39 23.17
C GLY A 89 10.41 4.18 21.65
N ALA A 90 10.63 2.92 21.25
CA ALA A 90 10.78 2.53 19.84
C ALA A 90 9.44 2.37 19.10
N GLY A 91 8.31 2.43 19.80
CA GLY A 91 6.99 2.19 19.24
C GLY A 91 6.54 3.30 18.28
N ARG A 92 5.95 2.92 17.14
CA ARG A 92 5.39 3.83 16.14
C ARG A 92 4.08 3.26 15.59
N TRP A 93 3.01 4.05 15.54
CA TRP A 93 1.80 3.67 14.82
C TRP A 93 2.02 3.79 13.32
N ALA A 94 1.40 2.92 12.52
CA ALA A 94 1.53 2.89 11.07
C ALA A 94 0.34 2.17 10.43
N GLN A 95 0.22 2.33 9.11
CA GLN A 95 -0.64 1.55 8.22
C GLN A 95 -2.10 1.44 8.68
N PRO A 96 -2.80 2.57 8.90
CA PRO A 96 -4.23 2.54 9.16
C PRO A 96 -4.98 1.89 8.00
N GLY A 97 -5.99 1.11 8.35
CA GLY A 97 -7.02 0.57 7.47
C GLY A 97 -8.39 0.72 8.16
N LEU A 98 -9.46 0.72 7.37
CA LEU A 98 -10.80 0.69 7.94
C LEU A 98 -11.06 -0.63 8.66
N GLY A 99 -11.72 -0.55 9.81
CA GLY A 99 -12.14 -1.74 10.54
C GLY A 99 -13.33 -2.46 9.91
N PRO A 100 -13.73 -3.61 10.48
CA PRO A 100 -14.88 -4.39 10.03
C PRO A 100 -16.15 -3.54 9.89
N HIS A 101 -16.90 -3.76 8.81
CA HIS A 101 -18.11 -2.97 8.47
C HIS A 101 -17.87 -1.44 8.39
N GLY A 102 -16.62 -1.00 8.17
CA GLY A 102 -16.25 0.41 8.17
C GLY A 102 -16.24 1.07 9.55
N GLN A 103 -16.33 0.27 10.63
CA GLN A 103 -16.33 0.77 12.01
C GLN A 103 -14.93 0.72 12.60
N GLY A 104 -14.52 1.84 13.20
CA GLY A 104 -13.19 1.97 13.80
C GLY A 104 -12.07 1.78 12.78
N LEU A 105 -10.87 1.48 13.29
CA LEU A 105 -9.66 1.31 12.48
C LEU A 105 -8.95 0.00 12.83
N LEU A 106 -8.21 -0.49 11.85
CA LEU A 106 -7.11 -1.42 12.05
C LEU A 106 -5.81 -0.63 11.91
N VAL A 107 -4.88 -0.78 12.83
CA VAL A 107 -3.63 -0.02 12.85
C VAL A 107 -2.48 -0.94 13.23
N VAL A 108 -1.31 -0.74 12.66
CA VAL A 108 -0.09 -1.45 13.04
C VAL A 108 0.66 -0.64 14.09
N ARG A 109 1.08 -1.27 15.17
CA ARG A 109 2.14 -0.76 16.03
C ARG A 109 3.43 -1.47 15.69
N ARG A 110 4.42 -0.71 15.25
CA ARG A 110 5.78 -1.21 15.01
C ARG A 110 6.63 -0.90 16.24
N ASP A 111 7.27 -1.91 16.80
CA ASP A 111 8.24 -1.76 17.89
C ASP A 111 9.61 -2.30 17.43
N TYR A 112 10.56 -2.40 18.36
CA TYR A 112 11.90 -2.90 18.05
C TYR A 112 11.87 -4.40 17.73
N GLY A 113 11.93 -4.73 16.45
CA GLY A 113 12.08 -6.10 15.95
C GLY A 113 10.78 -6.91 15.82
N PHE A 114 9.61 -6.28 15.97
CA PHE A 114 8.30 -6.89 15.72
C PHE A 114 7.25 -5.82 15.37
N SER A 115 6.08 -6.25 14.93
CA SER A 115 4.91 -5.38 14.82
C SER A 115 3.63 -6.12 15.15
N ASP A 116 2.63 -5.40 15.67
CA ASP A 116 1.34 -5.97 16.01
C ASP A 116 0.19 -5.17 15.40
N VAL A 117 -0.89 -5.88 15.03
CA VAL A 117 -2.13 -5.28 14.57
C VAL A 117 -3.03 -4.98 15.76
N TYR A 118 -3.63 -3.79 15.77
CA TYR A 118 -4.59 -3.33 16.74
C TYR A 118 -5.91 -2.98 16.06
N SER A 119 -7.02 -3.23 16.73
CA SER A 119 -8.30 -2.58 16.44
C SER A 119 -8.41 -1.33 17.31
N VAL A 120 -8.87 -0.22 16.74
CA VAL A 120 -9.00 1.07 17.42
C VAL A 120 -10.41 1.59 17.22
N ASP A 121 -11.12 1.82 18.33
CA ASP A 121 -12.37 2.58 18.35
C ASP A 121 -12.05 4.04 18.64
N VAL A 122 -12.19 4.88 17.60
CA VAL A 122 -11.88 6.31 17.67
C VAL A 122 -12.85 7.05 18.59
N ALA A 123 -14.13 6.66 18.60
CA ALA A 123 -15.17 7.32 19.38
C ALA A 123 -15.06 6.94 20.86
N ALA A 124 -14.88 5.66 21.15
CA ALA A 124 -14.68 5.15 22.52
C ALA A 124 -13.28 5.42 23.07
N ARG A 125 -12.34 5.87 22.23
CA ARG A 125 -10.92 6.09 22.58
C ARG A 125 -10.28 4.84 23.19
N SER A 126 -10.61 3.68 22.64
CA SER A 126 -10.12 2.39 23.11
C SER A 126 -9.43 1.62 21.99
N GLN A 127 -8.52 0.74 22.36
CA GLN A 127 -7.82 -0.11 21.40
C GLN A 127 -7.65 -1.53 21.95
N VAL A 128 -7.64 -2.51 21.05
CA VAL A 128 -7.46 -3.93 21.35
C VAL A 128 -6.34 -4.47 20.47
N GLN A 129 -5.36 -5.14 21.09
CA GLN A 129 -4.28 -5.82 20.38
C GLN A 129 -4.79 -7.14 19.79
N LEU A 130 -4.65 -7.32 18.47
CA LEU A 130 -5.16 -8.49 17.74
C LEU A 130 -4.08 -9.55 17.49
N THR A 131 -2.83 -9.15 17.28
CA THR A 131 -1.69 -10.05 17.16
C THR A 131 -0.74 -9.87 18.33
N HIS A 132 0.02 -10.91 18.67
CA HIS A 132 0.98 -10.88 19.78
C HIS A 132 2.29 -11.48 19.29
N ASN A 133 3.09 -10.65 18.62
CA ASN A 133 4.24 -11.09 17.83
C ASN A 133 5.58 -10.96 18.54
N ALA A 134 5.60 -10.39 19.76
CA ALA A 134 6.80 -10.28 20.57
C ALA A 134 7.16 -11.59 21.27
N SER A 135 8.45 -11.88 21.34
CA SER A 135 9.05 -12.99 22.07
C SER A 135 10.26 -12.51 22.87
N ARG A 136 10.65 -13.29 23.88
CA ARG A 136 11.92 -13.08 24.59
C ARG A 136 13.14 -13.46 23.74
N VAL A 137 12.92 -14.24 22.69
CA VAL A 137 13.92 -14.67 21.72
C VAL A 137 13.63 -13.89 20.44
N VAL A 138 14.50 -12.96 20.08
CA VAL A 138 14.27 -11.99 18.99
C VAL A 138 14.04 -12.70 17.65
N GLU A 139 14.66 -13.84 17.43
CA GLU A 139 14.51 -14.69 16.24
C GLU A 139 13.10 -15.28 16.11
N LEU A 140 12.33 -15.30 17.19
CA LEU A 140 10.94 -15.75 17.22
C LEU A 140 9.94 -14.58 17.18
N ASN A 141 10.41 -13.34 17.06
CA ASN A 141 9.54 -12.20 16.82
C ASN A 141 8.94 -12.25 15.42
N HIS A 142 7.70 -11.79 15.30
CA HIS A 142 7.02 -11.71 14.01
C HIS A 142 6.64 -10.26 13.62
N TRP A 143 6.35 -10.09 12.35
CA TRP A 143 5.92 -8.88 11.71
C TRP A 143 4.52 -9.10 11.12
N SER A 144 3.59 -8.23 11.49
CA SER A 144 2.27 -8.12 10.86
C SER A 144 2.11 -6.73 10.27
N PHE A 145 1.72 -6.65 9.00
CA PHE A 145 1.61 -5.40 8.24
C PHE A 145 0.36 -5.36 7.36
N TYR A 146 -0.01 -4.15 6.95
CA TYR A 146 -1.08 -3.84 6.01
C TYR A 146 -2.43 -4.54 6.33
N PRO A 147 -2.97 -4.35 7.54
CA PRO A 147 -4.24 -4.99 7.92
C PRO A 147 -5.41 -4.43 7.10
N ARG A 148 -6.29 -5.32 6.64
CA ARG A 148 -7.56 -5.00 5.96
C ARG A 148 -8.68 -5.92 6.42
N ALA A 149 -9.85 -5.35 6.70
CA ALA A 149 -11.06 -6.15 6.90
C ALA A 149 -11.63 -6.62 5.55
N SER A 150 -12.27 -7.79 5.53
CA SER A 150 -13.14 -8.19 4.43
C SER A 150 -14.37 -7.28 4.33
N ALA A 151 -14.95 -7.18 3.14
CA ALA A 151 -16.16 -6.39 2.91
C ALA A 151 -17.34 -6.81 3.80
N ASP A 152 -17.46 -8.11 4.11
CA ASP A 152 -18.46 -8.65 5.02
C ASP A 152 -18.12 -8.46 6.51
N GLY A 153 -16.97 -7.88 6.85
CA GLY A 153 -16.51 -7.68 8.23
C GLY A 153 -16.12 -8.95 8.99
N GLY A 154 -16.20 -10.13 8.39
CA GLY A 154 -15.96 -11.40 9.09
C GLY A 154 -14.49 -11.77 9.25
N SER A 155 -13.61 -11.20 8.43
CA SER A 155 -12.21 -11.61 8.33
C SER A 155 -11.25 -10.43 8.32
N LEU A 156 -10.05 -10.67 8.85
CA LEU A 156 -8.91 -9.77 8.80
C LEU A 156 -7.81 -10.38 7.92
N TYR A 157 -7.33 -9.61 6.95
CA TYR A 157 -6.19 -9.93 6.09
C TYR A 157 -4.99 -9.09 6.48
N PHE A 158 -3.79 -9.65 6.40
CA PHE A 158 -2.54 -8.96 6.72
C PHE A 158 -1.34 -9.71 6.12
N SER A 159 -0.25 -8.99 5.87
CA SER A 159 1.04 -9.59 5.52
C SER A 159 1.75 -10.04 6.79
N TYR A 160 2.21 -11.30 6.83
CA TYR A 160 2.75 -11.94 8.04
C TYR A 160 3.93 -12.86 7.71
N ASP A 161 4.98 -12.82 8.54
CA ASP A 161 6.17 -13.67 8.44
C ASP A 161 6.05 -14.89 9.38
N ALA A 162 5.20 -15.84 9.01
CA ALA A 162 5.19 -17.11 9.73
C ALA A 162 6.59 -17.73 9.68
N LYS A 163 7.21 -17.92 10.86
CA LYS A 163 8.59 -18.41 10.95
C LYS A 163 8.72 -19.80 10.35
N ASP A 164 9.77 -19.94 9.54
CA ASP A 164 10.28 -21.24 9.17
C ASP A 164 10.96 -21.88 10.39
N ARG A 165 10.48 -23.05 10.80
CA ARG A 165 11.02 -23.79 11.94
C ARG A 165 12.45 -24.29 11.70
N LEU A 166 12.85 -24.42 10.44
CA LEU A 166 14.19 -24.84 10.05
C LEU A 166 15.13 -23.65 9.82
N ASN A 167 14.58 -22.43 9.67
CA ASN A 167 15.34 -21.20 9.47
C ASN A 167 14.60 -19.98 10.04
N THR A 168 14.72 -19.76 11.35
CA THR A 168 14.04 -18.66 12.05
C THR A 168 14.53 -17.26 11.65
N PHE A 169 15.67 -17.17 10.97
CA PHE A 169 16.19 -15.90 10.43
C PHE A 169 15.50 -15.50 9.13
N ASN A 170 14.74 -16.41 8.51
CA ASN A 170 14.04 -16.11 7.27
C ASN A 170 12.82 -15.22 7.56
N VAL A 171 12.87 -13.96 7.14
CA VAL A 171 11.77 -13.00 7.24
C VAL A 171 11.15 -12.85 5.86
N VAL A 172 10.14 -13.66 5.58
CA VAL A 172 9.42 -13.63 4.30
C VAL A 172 7.94 -13.49 4.57
N LEU A 173 7.37 -12.38 4.09
CA LEU A 173 5.95 -12.09 4.26
C LEU A 173 5.11 -12.93 3.29
N SER A 174 4.02 -13.51 3.79
CA SER A 174 2.93 -14.01 2.97
C SER A 174 1.64 -13.38 3.45
N ILE A 175 0.58 -13.38 2.64
CA ILE A 175 -0.70 -12.89 3.11
C ILE A 175 -1.40 -13.98 3.90
N TYR A 176 -1.91 -13.63 5.07
CA TYR A 176 -2.74 -14.47 5.92
C TYR A 176 -4.11 -13.82 6.13
N GLN A 177 -5.09 -14.66 6.43
CA GLN A 177 -6.41 -14.27 6.86
C GLN A 177 -6.73 -14.95 8.19
N MET A 178 -7.32 -14.23 9.13
CA MET A 178 -7.92 -14.81 10.34
C MET A 178 -9.33 -14.24 10.57
N PRO A 179 -10.20 -14.95 11.33
CA PRO A 179 -11.50 -14.39 11.73
C PRO A 179 -11.34 -13.12 12.55
N VAL A 180 -12.24 -12.15 12.39
CA VAL A 180 -12.32 -11.01 13.31
C VAL A 180 -12.66 -11.51 14.73
N GLY A 181 -11.94 -11.05 15.73
CA GLY A 181 -12.03 -11.54 17.11
C GLY A 181 -11.38 -12.91 17.35
N GLY A 182 -10.79 -13.52 16.31
CA GLY A 182 -9.99 -14.74 16.42
C GLY A 182 -8.53 -14.47 16.80
N SER A 183 -7.69 -15.50 16.65
CA SER A 183 -6.26 -15.40 16.92
C SER A 183 -5.40 -15.97 15.77
N LEU A 184 -4.09 -15.73 15.84
CA LEU A 184 -3.12 -16.23 14.85
C LEU A 184 -3.12 -17.75 14.69
N THR A 185 -3.58 -18.54 15.68
CA THR A 185 -3.70 -20.00 15.54
C THR A 185 -4.78 -20.41 14.54
N GLN A 186 -5.71 -19.51 14.23
CA GLN A 186 -6.76 -19.70 13.22
C GLN A 186 -6.39 -19.09 11.87
N ALA A 187 -5.21 -18.47 11.76
CA ALA A 187 -4.79 -17.80 10.53
C ALA A 187 -4.52 -18.81 9.41
N LYS A 188 -5.04 -18.51 8.22
CA LYS A 188 -4.86 -19.30 7.01
C LYS A 188 -4.01 -18.53 6.01
N ARG A 189 -2.97 -19.17 5.49
CA ARG A 189 -2.11 -18.59 4.45
C ARG A 189 -2.85 -18.52 3.12
N TRP A 190 -2.79 -17.37 2.46
CA TRP A 190 -3.37 -17.13 1.14
C TRP A 190 -2.37 -17.26 0.01
N THR A 191 -1.17 -16.72 0.21
CA THR A 191 -0.19 -16.59 -0.87
C THR A 191 1.09 -17.34 -0.56
N THR A 192 1.83 -17.68 -1.61
CA THR A 192 3.20 -18.23 -1.51
C THR A 192 4.12 -17.25 -2.24
N PRO A 193 5.01 -16.54 -1.53
CA PRO A 193 5.89 -15.53 -2.10
C PRO A 193 6.96 -16.17 -2.99
N ASN A 194 7.51 -15.38 -3.92
CA ASN A 194 8.68 -15.80 -4.68
C ASN A 194 9.92 -15.74 -3.77
N ASN A 195 10.88 -16.65 -3.99
CA ASN A 195 12.12 -16.67 -3.23
C ASN A 195 12.90 -15.36 -3.40
N HIS A 196 13.62 -14.94 -2.36
CA HIS A 196 14.51 -13.77 -2.37
C HIS A 196 13.84 -12.41 -2.63
N THR A 197 12.53 -12.29 -2.41
CA THR A 197 11.79 -11.05 -2.71
C THR A 197 11.30 -10.29 -1.48
N GLY A 198 11.47 -10.83 -0.28
CA GLY A 198 10.96 -10.24 0.98
C GLY A 198 9.49 -10.56 1.27
N GLY A 199 8.70 -10.94 0.26
CA GLY A 199 7.37 -11.49 0.45
C GLY A 199 6.24 -10.71 -0.20
N ASP A 200 5.01 -11.20 -0.03
CA ASP A 200 3.80 -10.60 -0.61
C ASP A 200 3.18 -9.56 0.35
N LEU A 201 2.81 -8.39 -0.18
CA LEU A 201 2.39 -7.20 0.57
C LEU A 201 1.01 -6.69 0.17
N GLN A 202 0.45 -5.81 1.02
CA GLN A 202 -0.71 -4.97 0.71
C GLN A 202 -1.93 -5.76 0.22
N PRO A 203 -2.48 -6.66 1.04
CA PRO A 203 -3.71 -7.36 0.71
C PRO A 203 -4.85 -6.37 0.49
N VAL A 204 -5.67 -6.61 -0.52
CA VAL A 204 -6.92 -5.90 -0.82
C VAL A 204 -8.01 -6.95 -1.06
N PRO A 205 -8.77 -7.32 -0.01
CA PRO A 205 -9.81 -8.33 -0.13
C PRO A 205 -10.96 -7.82 -1.01
N LEU A 206 -11.45 -8.68 -1.90
CA LEU A 206 -12.57 -8.39 -2.80
C LEU A 206 -13.90 -8.84 -2.17
N ALA A 207 -14.99 -8.14 -2.50
CA ALA A 207 -16.34 -8.54 -2.10
C ALA A 207 -16.74 -9.92 -2.66
N SER A 208 -16.15 -10.33 -3.78
CA SER A 208 -16.31 -11.68 -4.36
C SER A 208 -15.64 -12.80 -3.55
N GLY A 209 -14.85 -12.45 -2.53
CA GLY A 209 -14.06 -13.38 -1.74
C GLY A 209 -12.64 -13.61 -2.28
N GLY A 210 -12.27 -13.02 -3.42
CA GLY A 210 -10.90 -13.02 -3.93
C GLY A 210 -9.97 -12.04 -3.18
N LEU A 211 -8.70 -12.00 -3.57
CA LEU A 211 -7.69 -11.14 -2.97
C LEU A 211 -6.77 -10.55 -4.04
N ILE A 212 -6.70 -9.22 -4.11
CA ILE A 212 -5.64 -8.50 -4.82
C ILE A 212 -4.47 -8.25 -3.86
N TYR A 213 -3.25 -8.29 -4.36
CA TYR A 213 -2.06 -8.01 -3.56
C TYR A 213 -0.84 -7.62 -4.41
N THR A 214 0.18 -7.08 -3.75
CA THR A 214 1.50 -6.87 -4.37
C THR A 214 2.36 -8.12 -4.19
N LYS A 215 2.81 -8.69 -5.30
CA LYS A 215 3.80 -9.76 -5.34
C LYS A 215 5.08 -9.24 -5.97
N TYR A 216 6.22 -9.71 -5.47
CA TYR A 216 7.50 -9.33 -6.02
C TYR A 216 8.16 -10.49 -6.77
N SER A 217 8.94 -10.17 -7.79
CA SER A 217 9.80 -11.10 -8.54
C SER A 217 11.23 -10.57 -8.58
N PHE A 218 12.22 -11.46 -8.53
CA PHE A 218 13.61 -11.10 -8.78
C PHE A 218 13.91 -11.26 -10.28
N ASP A 219 14.23 -10.16 -10.95
CA ASP A 219 14.76 -10.17 -12.31
C ASP A 219 16.27 -10.37 -12.27
N GLU A 220 16.71 -11.58 -12.62
CA GLU A 220 18.13 -11.97 -12.61
C GLU A 220 18.97 -11.14 -13.58
N ALA A 221 18.42 -10.76 -14.74
CA ALA A 221 19.15 -10.04 -15.77
C ALA A 221 19.54 -8.63 -15.32
N THR A 222 18.68 -7.98 -14.54
CA THR A 222 18.93 -6.64 -14.00
C THR A 222 19.32 -6.63 -12.52
N SER A 223 19.24 -7.78 -11.85
CA SER A 223 19.41 -7.93 -10.39
C SER A 223 18.48 -7.01 -9.60
N ARG A 224 17.23 -6.87 -10.05
CA ARG A 224 16.21 -6.01 -9.44
C ARG A 224 15.06 -6.82 -8.90
N ILE A 225 14.49 -6.34 -7.80
CA ILE A 225 13.19 -6.81 -7.32
C ILE A 225 12.13 -5.91 -7.94
N LEU A 226 11.18 -6.52 -8.65
CA LEU A 226 10.09 -5.84 -9.35
C LEU A 226 8.75 -6.24 -8.75
N GLY A 227 7.88 -5.26 -8.51
CA GLY A 227 6.53 -5.43 -8.03
C GLY A 227 5.54 -5.72 -9.16
N GLN A 228 4.56 -6.55 -8.86
CA GLN A 228 3.41 -6.81 -9.70
C GLN A 228 2.15 -6.84 -8.86
N ILE A 229 1.05 -6.36 -9.42
CA ILE A 229 -0.26 -6.57 -8.84
C ILE A 229 -0.74 -7.96 -9.24
N TRP A 230 -1.19 -8.75 -8.26
CA TRP A 230 -1.67 -10.12 -8.46
C TRP A 230 -3.07 -10.29 -7.91
N LEU A 231 -3.79 -11.25 -8.48
CA LEU A 231 -5.11 -11.69 -8.03
C LEU A 231 -5.04 -13.18 -7.68
N THR A 232 -5.56 -13.55 -6.52
CA THR A 232 -5.83 -14.96 -6.17
C THR A 232 -7.30 -15.13 -5.76
N PRO A 233 -8.00 -16.16 -6.27
CA PRO A 233 -9.45 -16.30 -6.03
C PRO A 233 -9.79 -16.88 -4.65
N ARG A 234 -8.85 -17.57 -3.98
CA ARG A 234 -9.09 -18.26 -2.71
C ARG A 234 -7.76 -18.64 -2.03
N PRO A 235 -7.74 -18.99 -0.73
CA PRO A 235 -6.50 -19.30 -0.03
C PRO A 235 -5.72 -20.44 -0.70
N GLY A 236 -4.42 -20.23 -0.94
CA GLY A 236 -3.51 -21.24 -1.48
C GLY A 236 -3.69 -21.56 -2.96
N ALA A 237 -4.66 -20.96 -3.65
CA ALA A 237 -4.79 -21.11 -5.09
C ALA A 237 -3.63 -20.41 -5.81
N ALA A 238 -3.23 -20.96 -6.97
CA ALA A 238 -2.35 -20.26 -7.89
C ALA A 238 -3.00 -18.93 -8.29
N GLY A 239 -2.34 -17.82 -7.96
CA GLY A 239 -2.76 -16.50 -8.42
C GLY A 239 -2.33 -16.26 -9.85
N ARG A 240 -2.72 -15.11 -10.39
CA ARG A 240 -2.25 -14.60 -11.68
C ARG A 240 -1.87 -13.13 -11.59
N PRO A 241 -0.89 -12.67 -12.37
CA PRO A 241 -0.58 -11.25 -12.45
C PRO A 241 -1.72 -10.49 -13.13
N LEU A 242 -1.97 -9.28 -12.65
CA LEU A 242 -2.80 -8.25 -13.28
C LEU A 242 -1.95 -7.21 -14.02
N THR A 243 -0.66 -7.09 -13.67
CA THR A 243 0.31 -6.20 -14.34
C THR A 243 1.55 -6.98 -14.76
N GLN A 244 2.31 -6.44 -15.73
CA GLN A 244 3.57 -7.05 -16.15
C GLN A 244 4.69 -6.72 -15.15
N ALA A 245 5.71 -7.58 -15.05
CA ALA A 245 6.85 -7.33 -14.15
C ALA A 245 7.61 -6.05 -14.52
N ALA A 246 7.74 -5.76 -15.82
CA ALA A 246 8.42 -4.56 -16.31
C ALA A 246 7.69 -3.26 -15.95
N ASP A 247 6.41 -3.31 -15.59
CA ASP A 247 5.67 -2.14 -15.11
C ASP A 247 6.10 -1.73 -13.69
N ASP A 248 6.60 -2.68 -12.90
CA ASP A 248 7.01 -2.49 -11.50
C ASP A 248 5.93 -1.78 -10.67
N CYS A 249 4.75 -2.42 -10.57
CA CYS A 249 3.57 -1.86 -9.92
C CYS A 249 3.36 -2.42 -8.51
N SER A 250 2.92 -1.56 -7.59
CA SER A 250 2.66 -1.86 -6.18
C SER A 250 1.55 -0.97 -5.60
N GLN A 251 1.23 -1.14 -4.32
CA GLN A 251 0.29 -0.30 -3.56
C GLN A 251 -1.11 -0.24 -4.21
N PRO A 252 -1.75 -1.39 -4.45
CA PRO A 252 -3.07 -1.42 -5.07
C PRO A 252 -4.12 -0.80 -4.13
N ALA A 253 -5.03 -0.02 -4.72
CA ALA A 253 -6.18 0.56 -4.03
C ALA A 253 -7.44 0.39 -4.89
N LEU A 254 -8.34 -0.47 -4.44
CA LEU A 254 -9.61 -0.72 -5.10
C LEU A 254 -10.62 0.37 -4.72
N SER A 255 -11.37 0.87 -5.70
CA SER A 255 -12.46 1.83 -5.46
C SER A 255 -13.58 1.19 -4.64
N PRO A 256 -14.40 1.98 -3.92
CA PRO A 256 -15.49 1.45 -3.10
C PRO A 256 -16.52 0.62 -3.88
N ASP A 257 -16.75 0.95 -5.14
CA ASP A 257 -17.62 0.20 -6.06
C ASP A 257 -16.99 -1.10 -6.59
N GLY A 258 -15.69 -1.31 -6.38
CA GLY A 258 -14.94 -2.46 -6.87
C GLY A 258 -14.61 -2.44 -8.36
N GLN A 259 -14.84 -1.31 -9.06
CA GLN A 259 -14.77 -1.24 -10.52
C GLN A 259 -13.52 -0.54 -11.06
N ARG A 260 -12.71 0.05 -10.18
CA ARG A 260 -11.45 0.70 -10.53
C ARG A 260 -10.35 0.28 -9.57
N LEU A 261 -9.15 0.08 -10.11
CA LEU A 261 -7.96 -0.19 -9.32
C LEU A 261 -6.93 0.90 -9.58
N ALA A 262 -6.54 1.61 -8.52
CA ALA A 262 -5.39 2.52 -8.54
C ALA A 262 -4.13 1.77 -8.10
N MET A 263 -2.97 2.18 -8.61
CA MET A 263 -1.67 1.59 -8.30
C MET A 263 -0.54 2.57 -8.53
N ILE A 264 0.61 2.28 -7.92
CA ILE A 264 1.86 3.01 -8.11
C ILE A 264 2.78 2.17 -8.97
N CYS A 265 3.18 2.66 -10.14
CA CYS A 265 4.08 1.96 -11.07
C CYS A 265 5.35 2.77 -11.28
N THR A 266 6.52 2.13 -11.41
CA THR A 266 7.79 2.84 -11.63
C THR A 266 8.44 2.54 -12.97
N ALA A 267 8.00 1.47 -13.64
CA ALA A 267 8.69 0.89 -14.79
C ALA A 267 10.19 0.63 -14.53
N ALA A 268 10.51 0.17 -13.31
CA ALA A 268 11.85 -0.03 -12.78
C ALA A 268 12.73 1.25 -12.75
N ARG A 269 12.12 2.41 -12.45
CA ARG A 269 12.77 3.72 -12.35
C ARG A 269 12.60 4.32 -10.94
N GLN A 270 13.25 5.45 -10.70
CA GLN A 270 13.19 6.14 -9.40
C GLN A 270 11.88 6.90 -9.18
N LEU A 271 11.30 7.44 -10.25
CA LEU A 271 10.04 8.18 -10.18
C LEU A 271 8.88 7.24 -10.54
N ALA A 272 7.77 7.43 -9.86
CA ALA A 272 6.57 6.66 -10.06
C ALA A 272 5.52 7.42 -10.90
N THR A 273 4.60 6.65 -11.45
CA THR A 273 3.31 7.07 -11.98
C THR A 273 2.22 6.62 -11.02
N VAL A 274 1.18 7.44 -10.87
CA VAL A 274 -0.10 6.98 -10.28
C VAL A 274 -0.99 6.58 -11.45
N GLU A 275 -1.34 5.30 -11.51
CA GLU A 275 -2.13 4.73 -12.61
C GLU A 275 -3.47 4.20 -12.10
N VAL A 276 -4.51 4.32 -12.92
CA VAL A 276 -5.84 3.75 -12.66
C VAL A 276 -6.28 2.91 -13.86
N ALA A 277 -6.89 1.78 -13.59
CA ALA A 277 -7.53 0.95 -14.61
C ALA A 277 -8.92 0.53 -14.17
N LEU A 278 -9.79 0.27 -15.14
CA LEU A 278 -11.04 -0.46 -14.88
C LEU A 278 -10.70 -1.87 -14.41
N PHE A 279 -11.49 -2.40 -13.49
CA PHE A 279 -11.36 -3.76 -12.98
C PHE A 279 -12.72 -4.43 -13.03
N ASP A 280 -12.82 -5.57 -13.72
CA ASP A 280 -14.08 -6.31 -13.88
C ASP A 280 -14.29 -7.41 -12.82
N GLY A 281 -13.41 -7.46 -11.81
CA GLY A 281 -13.36 -8.53 -10.81
C GLY A 281 -12.34 -9.62 -11.12
N ALA A 282 -11.81 -9.63 -12.34
CA ALA A 282 -10.85 -10.62 -12.82
C ALA A 282 -9.64 -9.94 -13.48
N GLU A 283 -9.84 -9.05 -14.44
CA GLU A 283 -8.80 -8.45 -15.27
C GLU A 283 -8.82 -6.92 -15.19
N LEU A 284 -7.67 -6.32 -15.51
CA LEU A 284 -7.57 -4.88 -15.68
C LEU A 284 -7.85 -4.51 -17.14
N GLY A 285 -8.64 -3.46 -17.33
CA GLY A 285 -8.74 -2.76 -18.60
C GLY A 285 -7.48 -1.92 -18.91
N PRO A 286 -7.54 -1.06 -19.95
CA PRO A 286 -6.47 -0.12 -20.23
C PRO A 286 -6.15 0.75 -19.02
N ARG A 287 -4.84 0.94 -18.76
CA ARG A 287 -4.36 1.78 -17.67
C ARG A 287 -4.25 3.22 -18.14
N GLU A 288 -4.71 4.13 -17.31
CA GLU A 288 -4.55 5.57 -17.48
C GLU A 288 -3.57 6.11 -16.45
N VAL A 289 -2.59 6.89 -16.92
CA VAL A 289 -1.65 7.60 -16.06
C VAL A 289 -2.33 8.87 -15.57
N LEU A 290 -2.77 8.87 -14.32
CA LEU A 290 -3.33 10.07 -13.71
C LEU A 290 -2.24 11.12 -13.47
N LEU A 291 -1.07 10.66 -13.03
CA LEU A 291 0.01 11.52 -12.60
C LEU A 291 1.36 10.96 -13.01
N PRO A 292 2.08 11.64 -13.92
CA PRO A 292 3.40 11.20 -14.33
C PRO A 292 4.50 11.75 -13.43
N GLY A 293 5.54 10.94 -13.18
CA GLY A 293 6.90 11.43 -12.93
C GLY A 293 7.15 12.12 -11.59
N GLN A 294 6.70 11.52 -10.48
CA GLN A 294 7.01 12.03 -9.13
C GLN A 294 7.19 10.89 -8.11
N LEU A 295 7.74 11.20 -6.93
CA LEU A 295 7.67 10.28 -5.79
C LEU A 295 6.23 10.32 -5.28
N ALA A 296 5.50 9.22 -5.47
CA ALA A 296 4.12 9.07 -5.03
C ALA A 296 3.91 7.73 -4.31
N ALA A 297 3.01 7.71 -3.34
CA ALA A 297 2.72 6.54 -2.53
C ALA A 297 1.26 6.57 -2.02
N GLN A 298 0.78 5.39 -1.63
CA GLN A 298 -0.45 5.17 -0.87
C GLN A 298 -1.70 5.80 -1.52
N PRO A 299 -1.99 5.50 -2.79
CA PRO A 299 -3.22 5.95 -3.41
C PRO A 299 -4.42 5.41 -2.61
N THR A 300 -5.44 6.22 -2.37
CA THR A 300 -6.61 5.85 -1.57
C THR A 300 -7.83 6.56 -2.10
N TRP A 301 -8.90 5.80 -2.36
CA TRP A 301 -10.14 6.34 -2.89
C TRP A 301 -10.99 7.00 -1.81
N SER A 302 -11.67 8.06 -2.23
CA SER A 302 -12.80 8.63 -1.51
C SER A 302 -13.92 7.61 -1.32
N PRO A 303 -14.73 7.71 -0.24
CA PRO A 303 -15.85 6.80 0.00
C PRO A 303 -16.92 6.82 -1.10
N ASP A 304 -17.02 7.93 -1.84
CA ASP A 304 -17.91 8.08 -3.00
C ASP A 304 -17.26 7.68 -4.34
N GLY A 305 -15.96 7.38 -4.35
CA GLY A 305 -15.20 6.98 -5.53
C GLY A 305 -14.88 8.12 -6.52
N GLY A 306 -15.24 9.37 -6.21
CA GLY A 306 -15.04 10.51 -7.12
C GLY A 306 -13.63 11.09 -7.11
N GLU A 307 -12.92 10.89 -6.01
CA GLU A 307 -11.59 11.44 -5.74
C GLU A 307 -10.59 10.34 -5.34
N LEU A 308 -9.32 10.56 -5.69
CA LEU A 308 -8.19 9.75 -5.24
C LEU A 308 -7.22 10.65 -4.48
N VAL A 309 -6.93 10.33 -3.22
CA VAL A 309 -5.81 10.95 -2.49
C VAL A 309 -4.57 10.08 -2.57
N TYR A 310 -3.41 10.70 -2.43
CA TYR A 310 -2.12 10.02 -2.40
C TYR A 310 -1.10 10.90 -1.66
N LEU A 311 0.00 10.28 -1.23
CA LEU A 311 1.15 10.99 -0.71
C LEU A 311 2.12 11.28 -1.86
N ALA A 312 2.60 12.51 -1.97
CA ALA A 312 3.68 12.83 -2.91
C ALA A 312 4.63 13.89 -2.35
N ALA A 313 5.91 13.73 -2.67
CA ALA A 313 6.96 14.65 -2.25
C ALA A 313 6.92 15.95 -3.06
N GLN A 314 7.21 17.08 -2.40
CA GLN A 314 7.40 18.36 -3.09
C GLN A 314 8.79 18.39 -3.76
N GLY A 315 8.90 17.80 -4.95
CA GLY A 315 10.18 17.56 -5.61
C GLY A 315 10.99 16.44 -4.94
N ILE A 316 12.21 16.18 -5.44
CA ILE A 316 13.00 15.00 -5.06
C ILE A 316 13.56 15.02 -3.63
N THR A 317 13.61 16.19 -2.98
CA THR A 317 14.09 16.36 -1.59
C THR A 317 12.99 16.86 -0.64
N GLY A 318 11.75 16.93 -1.11
CA GLY A 318 10.64 17.49 -0.35
C GLY A 318 9.97 16.49 0.59
N HIS A 319 9.29 17.02 1.59
CA HIS A 319 8.43 16.25 2.49
C HIS A 319 7.22 15.68 1.75
N PHE A 320 6.77 14.48 2.15
CA PHE A 320 5.55 13.89 1.61
C PHE A 320 4.32 14.67 2.08
N GLN A 321 3.55 15.19 1.12
CA GLN A 321 2.30 15.91 1.37
C GLN A 321 1.11 15.07 0.93
N LEU A 322 -0.07 15.39 1.46
CA LEU A 322 -1.32 14.87 0.97
C LEU A 322 -1.74 15.65 -0.28
N TRP A 323 -2.03 14.91 -1.34
CA TRP A 323 -2.55 15.43 -2.61
C TRP A 323 -3.86 14.74 -2.96
N MET A 324 -4.66 15.39 -3.81
CA MET A 324 -5.91 14.86 -4.33
C MET A 324 -5.99 15.03 -5.84
N GLN A 325 -6.50 14.01 -6.51
CA GLN A 325 -6.85 13.98 -7.92
C GLN A 325 -8.34 13.72 -8.06
N GLN A 326 -9.02 14.53 -8.87
CA GLN A 326 -10.41 14.27 -9.28
C GLN A 326 -10.41 13.18 -10.35
N VAL A 327 -11.28 12.18 -10.19
CA VAL A 327 -11.31 10.97 -11.04
C VAL A 327 -12.69 10.74 -11.67
N THR A 328 -13.68 11.58 -11.36
CA THR A 328 -15.05 11.52 -11.90
C THR A 328 -15.16 11.61 -13.42
N GLN A 329 -14.13 12.09 -14.11
CA GLN A 329 -14.12 12.20 -15.57
C GLN A 329 -13.68 10.92 -16.29
N LEU A 330 -13.20 9.91 -15.56
CA LEU A 330 -12.85 8.63 -16.18
C LEU A 330 -14.08 7.93 -16.73
N PRO A 331 -13.99 7.22 -17.88
CA PRO A 331 -15.11 6.49 -18.47
C PRO A 331 -15.80 5.63 -17.41
N PRO A 332 -17.14 5.64 -17.33
CA PRO A 332 -17.84 4.79 -16.37
C PRO A 332 -17.52 3.31 -16.68
N PRO A 333 -17.47 2.47 -15.66
CA PRO A 333 -17.27 1.04 -15.86
C PRO A 333 -18.39 0.47 -16.76
N PRO A 334 -18.07 -0.55 -17.58
CA PRO A 334 -19.07 -1.17 -18.45
C PRO A 334 -20.23 -1.71 -17.61
N THR A 335 -21.47 -1.41 -18.01
CA THR A 335 -22.65 -1.98 -17.37
C THR A 335 -22.61 -3.52 -17.50
N PRO A 336 -22.83 -4.27 -16.40
CA PRO A 336 -22.94 -5.72 -16.49
C PRO A 336 -24.10 -6.08 -17.44
N PRO A 337 -23.98 -7.16 -18.24
CA PRO A 337 -25.07 -7.58 -19.11
C PRO A 337 -26.32 -7.85 -18.28
N PRO A 338 -27.52 -7.49 -18.78
CA PRO A 338 -28.76 -7.76 -18.06
C PRO A 338 -28.84 -9.27 -17.77
N PRO A 339 -29.34 -9.69 -16.59
CA PRO A 339 -29.53 -11.10 -16.31
C PRO A 339 -30.38 -11.74 -17.41
N PRO A 340 -30.09 -12.98 -17.84
CA PRO A 340 -30.88 -13.65 -18.85
C PRO A 340 -32.34 -13.63 -18.40
N SER A 341 -33.21 -13.08 -19.26
CA SER A 341 -34.66 -13.10 -19.01
C SER A 341 -35.07 -14.55 -18.75
N PRO A 342 -35.90 -14.84 -17.72
CA PRO A 342 -36.35 -16.19 -17.46
C PRO A 342 -37.05 -16.70 -18.72
N ALA A 343 -36.43 -17.68 -19.38
CA ALA A 343 -37.00 -18.30 -20.56
C ALA A 343 -38.32 -18.95 -20.14
N LEU A 344 -39.44 -18.40 -20.62
CA LEU A 344 -40.73 -19.07 -20.53
C LEU A 344 -40.57 -20.43 -21.20
N ARG A 345 -40.82 -21.47 -20.42
CA ARG A 345 -40.72 -22.87 -20.82
C ARG A 345 -41.81 -23.15 -21.85
N ALA A 346 -41.53 -22.90 -23.13
CA ALA A 346 -42.43 -23.23 -24.21
C ALA A 346 -42.49 -24.75 -24.37
N THR A 347 -43.68 -25.32 -24.13
CA THR A 347 -44.01 -26.71 -24.39
C THR A 347 -43.81 -27.05 -25.86
N ARG A 348 -43.11 -28.16 -26.08
CA ARG A 348 -42.69 -28.72 -27.36
C ARG A 348 -43.92 -29.08 -28.22
N ALA A 349 -44.08 -28.40 -29.37
CA ALA A 349 -44.91 -28.87 -30.47
C ALA A 349 -44.01 -29.10 -31.69
N THR A 350 -44.02 -30.33 -32.19
CA THR A 350 -43.28 -30.81 -33.35
C THR A 350 -43.81 -30.21 -34.66
N ARG A 351 -42.94 -29.60 -35.47
CA ARG A 351 -43.04 -29.68 -36.94
C ARG A 351 -41.69 -29.38 -37.61
N ALA A 352 -41.34 -30.24 -38.56
CA ALA A 352 -40.19 -30.11 -39.44
C ALA A 352 -40.46 -29.11 -40.56
N ALA A 353 -39.47 -28.29 -40.93
CA ALA A 353 -39.15 -27.93 -42.32
C ALA A 353 -37.97 -26.94 -42.42
N ALA A 354 -37.07 -27.27 -43.36
CA ALA A 354 -36.22 -26.42 -44.19
C ALA A 354 -35.24 -25.41 -43.56
N THR A 355 -33.95 -25.69 -43.76
CA THR A 355 -32.80 -24.79 -43.64
C THR A 355 -32.83 -23.71 -44.73
N PRO A 356 -32.71 -22.42 -44.38
CA PRO A 356 -32.18 -21.42 -45.31
C PRO A 356 -30.77 -21.00 -44.89
N THR A 357 -29.85 -21.09 -45.84
CA THR A 357 -28.49 -20.55 -45.79
C THR A 357 -28.55 -19.02 -45.70
N PRO A 358 -27.90 -18.35 -44.73
CA PRO A 358 -27.79 -16.90 -44.77
C PRO A 358 -26.69 -16.48 -45.77
N THR A 359 -27.11 -15.81 -46.83
CA THR A 359 -26.26 -15.02 -47.73
C THR A 359 -25.68 -13.85 -46.94
N SER A 360 -24.36 -13.80 -46.81
CA SER A 360 -23.64 -12.63 -46.27
C SER A 360 -23.52 -11.55 -47.34
N THR A 361 -24.29 -10.48 -47.25
CA THR A 361 -24.00 -9.20 -47.91
C THR A 361 -22.94 -8.45 -47.12
N PRO A 362 -21.86 -7.93 -47.74
CA PRO A 362 -20.92 -7.04 -47.07
C PRO A 362 -21.61 -5.69 -46.84
N VAL A 363 -21.72 -5.27 -45.59
CA VAL A 363 -22.09 -3.88 -45.27
C VAL A 363 -20.85 -3.03 -45.44
N GLU A 364 -20.91 -2.13 -46.41
CA GLU A 364 -19.93 -1.10 -46.73
C GLU A 364 -19.64 -0.24 -45.49
N GLY A 365 -18.35 0.01 -45.23
CA GLY A 365 -17.87 0.71 -44.05
C GLY A 365 -18.42 2.13 -43.94
N GLY A 366 -19.31 2.35 -42.97
CA GLY A 366 -19.64 3.69 -42.50
C GLY A 366 -18.40 4.34 -41.86
N PRO A 367 -18.26 5.68 -41.94
CA PRO A 367 -17.11 6.39 -41.39
C PRO A 367 -16.93 6.05 -39.91
N ALA A 368 -15.70 5.72 -39.53
CA ALA A 368 -15.33 5.46 -38.15
C ALA A 368 -15.87 6.59 -37.27
N ALA A 369 -16.67 6.22 -36.25
CA ALA A 369 -17.11 7.16 -35.24
C ALA A 369 -15.86 7.87 -34.68
N PRO A 370 -15.85 9.21 -34.57
CA PRO A 370 -14.70 9.91 -34.04
C PRO A 370 -14.42 9.36 -32.64
N THR A 371 -13.18 8.88 -32.44
CA THR A 371 -12.68 8.49 -31.12
C THR A 371 -12.97 9.65 -30.17
N PRO A 372 -13.75 9.45 -29.09
CA PRO A 372 -14.04 10.53 -28.16
C PRO A 372 -12.72 10.99 -27.56
N THR A 373 -12.33 12.23 -27.87
CA THR A 373 -11.21 12.90 -27.23
C THR A 373 -11.55 13.01 -25.74
N GLN A 374 -10.93 12.17 -24.91
CA GLN A 374 -11.11 12.27 -23.47
C GLN A 374 -10.66 13.66 -23.03
N THR A 375 -11.53 14.34 -22.30
CA THR A 375 -11.18 15.63 -21.70
C THR A 375 -10.05 15.36 -20.69
N PRO A 376 -8.94 16.12 -20.73
CA PRO A 376 -7.85 15.91 -19.78
C PRO A 376 -8.35 16.12 -18.36
N LEU A 377 -7.92 15.23 -17.45
CA LEU A 377 -8.26 15.31 -16.04
C LEU A 377 -7.87 16.67 -15.44
N PRO A 378 -8.60 17.16 -14.42
CA PRO A 378 -8.21 18.35 -13.69
C PRO A 378 -6.81 18.18 -13.08
N ALA A 379 -6.08 19.28 -12.96
CA ALA A 379 -4.77 19.25 -12.31
C ALA A 379 -4.90 18.78 -10.84
N PRO A 380 -3.94 17.97 -10.34
CA PRO A 380 -3.92 17.54 -8.95
C PRO A 380 -3.82 18.73 -7.99
N VAL A 381 -4.49 18.59 -6.85
CA VAL A 381 -4.58 19.61 -5.81
C VAL A 381 -3.78 19.19 -4.60
N ARG A 382 -2.81 20.00 -4.20
CA ARG A 382 -2.08 19.82 -2.94
C ARG A 382 -2.96 20.24 -1.76
N LEU A 383 -3.15 19.36 -0.80
CA LEU A 383 -4.02 19.58 0.35
C LEU A 383 -3.25 20.05 1.58
N THR A 384 -2.00 19.62 1.75
CA THR A 384 -1.16 19.96 2.89
C THR A 384 0.16 20.59 2.46
N ASP A 385 0.81 21.29 3.39
CA ASP A 385 2.08 21.96 3.15
C ASP A 385 3.01 21.70 4.32
N ASP A 386 4.19 21.17 4.02
CA ASP A 386 5.27 20.95 4.98
C ASP A 386 4.92 19.97 6.12
N ASN A 387 4.08 18.94 5.85
CA ASN A 387 3.65 17.97 6.86
C ASN A 387 4.42 16.63 6.92
N ASP A 388 5.10 16.20 5.87
CA ASP A 388 5.96 14.99 5.90
C ASP A 388 5.30 13.70 6.41
N PHE A 389 4.21 13.30 5.76
CA PHE A 389 3.51 12.05 6.13
C PHE A 389 4.32 10.80 5.79
N ASP A 390 4.10 9.74 6.56
CA ASP A 390 4.84 8.49 6.44
C ASP A 390 4.46 7.73 5.14
N ALA A 391 5.24 7.87 4.06
CA ALA A 391 4.93 7.27 2.75
C ALA A 391 4.89 5.73 2.71
N THR A 392 5.40 5.06 3.75
CA THR A 392 5.33 3.60 3.92
C THR A 392 4.06 3.13 4.64
N SER A 393 3.27 4.08 5.16
CA SER A 393 2.02 3.87 5.87
C SER A 393 0.84 4.16 4.96
N THR A 394 -0.07 3.20 4.81
CA THR A 394 -1.33 3.42 4.07
C THR A 394 -2.13 4.58 4.63
N ILE A 395 -3.03 5.12 3.82
CA ILE A 395 -4.10 6.02 4.25
C ILE A 395 -5.37 5.17 4.38
N ALA A 396 -6.23 5.49 5.35
CA ALA A 396 -7.60 4.98 5.39
C ALA A 396 -8.58 6.13 5.19
N TRP A 397 -9.64 5.91 4.40
CA TRP A 397 -10.64 6.93 4.11
C TRP A 397 -12.04 6.35 4.30
N GLY A 398 -12.69 6.73 5.39
CA GLY A 398 -14.05 6.31 5.75
C GLY A 398 -15.08 7.40 5.48
N ALA A 399 -16.36 7.02 5.47
CA ALA A 399 -17.50 7.92 5.27
C ALA A 399 -17.74 8.89 6.44
#